data_AF-A0A2E6C0P5-F1
#
_entry.id   AF-A0A2E6C0P5-F1
#
_cell.length_a   1.000
_cell.length_b   1.000
_cell.length_c   1.000
_cell.angle_alpha   90.00
_cell.angle_beta   90.00
_cell.angle_gamma   90.00
#
_symmetry.space_group_name_H-M   'P 1'
#
loop_
_entity.id
_entity.type
_entity.pdbx_description
1 polymer ?
#
loop_
_entity_poly.entity_id
_entity_poly.type
_entity_poly.pdbx_seq_one_letter_code
_entity_poly.pdbx_strand_id
1 'polypeptide(L)'
;MDNREKPEPIFIPAQQIIQGDVQFTNTEKEPQIIKGDVQHSNIEQQQQIIYVELKYKPEQNYRHLSYVVIVLGVLIYFVSIFTFSGSNSYGVFLGNAACCLSFSAGLFLDAAFYKGKSDWQTATGQSNSGSKTGMVIDIILGIIALWIAIFGLVSFL
;
A
#
# COMPACT_ATOMS: atom_id res chain seq x y z
N MET A 1 -12.70 -9.34 -32.43
CA MET A 1 -11.25 -9.22 -32.23
C MET A 1 -11.02 -8.42 -30.97
N ASP A 2 -10.70 -9.08 -29.87
CA ASP A 2 -9.74 -8.61 -28.86
C ASP A 2 -9.48 -9.79 -27.91
N ASN A 3 -8.48 -10.59 -28.28
CA ASN A 3 -7.99 -11.71 -27.48
C ASN A 3 -7.08 -11.12 -26.40
N ARG A 4 -7.61 -10.92 -25.19
CA ARG A 4 -6.79 -10.53 -24.04
C ARG A 4 -5.92 -11.71 -23.62
N GLU A 5 -4.69 -11.69 -24.11
CA GLU A 5 -3.60 -12.57 -23.74
C GLU A 5 -3.36 -12.47 -22.23
N LYS A 6 -3.48 -13.62 -21.56
CA LYS A 6 -3.28 -13.78 -20.12
C LYS A 6 -1.77 -13.68 -19.84
N PRO A 7 -1.30 -12.85 -18.89
CA PRO A 7 0.14 -12.73 -18.62
C PRO A 7 0.70 -14.04 -18.07
N GLU A 8 1.84 -14.45 -18.62
CA GLU A 8 2.55 -15.68 -18.22
C GLU A 8 3.23 -15.53 -16.85
N PRO A 9 3.22 -16.57 -16.01
CA PRO A 9 3.85 -16.53 -14.69
C PRO A 9 5.39 -16.58 -14.78
N ILE A 10 6.04 -15.63 -14.13
CA ILE A 10 7.50 -15.57 -13.97
C ILE A 10 7.91 -16.50 -12.81
N PHE A 11 8.80 -17.45 -13.08
CA PHE A 11 9.32 -18.40 -12.08
C PHE A 11 10.55 -17.82 -11.37
N ILE A 12 10.49 -17.73 -10.04
CA ILE A 12 11.64 -17.45 -9.17
C ILE A 12 11.92 -18.74 -8.38
N PRO A 13 13.08 -19.41 -8.54
CA PRO A 13 13.40 -20.59 -7.73
C PRO A 13 13.78 -20.15 -6.31
N ALA A 14 13.03 -20.63 -5.31
CA ALA A 14 13.39 -20.47 -3.91
C ALA A 14 14.58 -21.40 -3.58
N GLN A 15 15.67 -20.84 -3.06
CA GLN A 15 16.76 -21.63 -2.48
C GLN A 15 16.24 -22.37 -1.22
N GLN A 16 16.40 -23.68 -1.21
CA GLN A 16 16.04 -24.54 -0.09
C GLN A 16 16.94 -24.26 1.11
N ILE A 17 16.38 -23.63 2.16
CA ILE A 17 16.93 -23.73 3.51
C ILE A 17 16.24 -24.94 4.15
N ILE A 18 16.93 -26.08 4.20
CA ILE A 18 16.52 -27.23 5.00
C ILE A 18 16.99 -26.96 6.42
N GLN A 19 16.07 -26.55 7.31
CA GLN A 19 16.31 -26.48 8.75
C GLN A 19 15.48 -27.57 9.41
N GLY A 20 16.15 -28.67 9.76
CA GLY A 20 15.63 -29.77 10.56
C GLY A 20 16.78 -30.40 11.33
N ASP A 21 16.65 -30.40 12.65
CA ASP A 21 17.67 -30.67 13.68
C ASP A 21 18.53 -31.93 13.48
N VAL A 22 19.85 -31.81 13.69
CA VAL A 22 20.71 -32.97 14.00
C VAL A 22 21.77 -32.60 15.07
N GLN A 23 21.70 -33.33 16.18
CA GLN A 23 22.62 -33.38 17.31
C GLN A 23 24.07 -33.73 16.90
N PHE A 24 25.06 -33.16 17.59
CA PHE A 24 26.48 -33.53 17.44
C PHE A 24 26.77 -34.88 18.11
N THR A 25 27.31 -35.85 17.35
CA THR A 25 28.21 -36.90 17.90
C THR A 25 29.13 -37.46 16.82
N ASN A 26 30.42 -37.54 17.16
CA ASN A 26 31.55 -38.00 16.33
C ASN A 26 31.45 -39.49 15.95
N THR A 27 31.97 -39.89 14.77
CA THR A 27 33.01 -40.93 14.56
C THR A 27 33.31 -41.14 13.06
N GLU A 28 34.60 -41.23 12.76
CA GLU A 28 35.32 -41.47 11.51
C GLU A 28 35.04 -42.83 10.82
N LYS A 29 34.90 -42.85 9.48
CA LYS A 29 35.46 -43.84 8.51
C LYS A 29 35.00 -43.64 7.05
N GLU A 30 35.99 -43.45 6.16
CA GLU A 30 36.14 -43.87 4.73
C GLU A 30 35.02 -43.64 3.69
N PRO A 31 35.32 -43.16 2.46
CA PRO A 31 34.31 -42.94 1.41
C PRO A 31 33.89 -44.26 0.76
N GLN A 32 32.71 -44.78 1.12
CA GLN A 32 32.08 -45.83 0.33
C GLN A 32 31.35 -45.24 -0.87
N ILE A 33 31.90 -45.48 -2.06
CA ILE A 33 31.21 -45.32 -3.34
C ILE A 33 30.09 -46.36 -3.38
N ILE A 34 28.88 -45.98 -2.99
CA ILE A 34 27.69 -46.79 -3.22
C ILE A 34 27.23 -46.52 -4.65
N LYS A 35 27.61 -47.44 -5.53
CA LYS A 35 27.08 -47.63 -6.88
C LYS A 35 25.63 -48.12 -6.72
N GLY A 36 24.70 -47.18 -6.52
CA GLY A 36 23.27 -47.45 -6.49
C GLY A 36 22.68 -47.12 -7.84
N ASP A 37 22.12 -48.14 -8.50
CA ASP A 37 21.42 -48.00 -9.77
C ASP A 37 20.41 -46.84 -9.70
N VAL A 38 20.52 -45.93 -10.66
CA VAL A 38 19.56 -44.85 -10.85
C VAL A 38 18.25 -45.49 -11.30
N GLN A 39 17.43 -45.95 -10.34
CA GLN A 39 16.00 -46.05 -10.58
C GLN A 39 15.51 -44.62 -10.82
N HIS A 40 15.35 -44.28 -12.09
CA HIS A 40 14.44 -43.22 -12.51
C HIS A 40 13.03 -43.62 -12.06
N SER A 41 12.72 -43.43 -10.77
CA SER A 41 11.34 -43.22 -10.37
C SER A 41 10.95 -41.89 -11.00
N ASN A 42 10.23 -41.96 -12.12
CA ASN A 42 9.46 -40.85 -12.67
C ASN A 42 8.39 -40.50 -11.62
N ILE A 43 8.81 -39.80 -10.58
CA ILE A 43 7.92 -39.08 -9.70
C ILE A 43 7.72 -37.79 -10.48
N GLU A 44 6.66 -37.75 -11.29
CA GLU A 44 6.03 -36.50 -11.68
C GLU A 44 5.74 -35.78 -10.35
N GLN A 45 6.69 -34.97 -9.89
CA GLN A 45 6.45 -34.03 -8.82
C GLN A 45 5.45 -33.06 -9.42
N GLN A 46 4.16 -33.37 -9.27
CA GLN A 46 3.09 -32.40 -9.40
C GLN A 46 3.47 -31.29 -8.43
N GLN A 47 4.14 -30.28 -8.97
CA GLN A 47 4.48 -29.06 -8.28
C GLN A 47 3.14 -28.51 -7.79
N GLN A 48 2.84 -28.73 -6.52
CA GLN A 48 1.60 -28.28 -5.92
C GLN A 48 1.67 -26.76 -5.92
N ILE A 49 1.06 -26.14 -6.93
CA ILE A 49 0.94 -24.70 -7.05
C ILE A 49 -0.01 -24.27 -5.93
N ILE A 50 0.56 -23.99 -4.76
CA ILE A 50 -0.16 -23.37 -3.65
C ILE A 50 -0.37 -21.91 -4.04
N TYR A 51 -1.59 -21.56 -4.41
CA TYR A 51 -2.00 -20.17 -4.59
C TYR A 51 -2.05 -19.51 -3.22
N VAL A 52 -0.98 -18.80 -2.86
CA VAL A 52 -1.01 -17.90 -1.71
C VAL A 52 -1.72 -16.64 -2.15
N GLU A 53 -2.86 -16.32 -1.53
CA GLU A 53 -3.50 -15.02 -1.71
C GLU A 53 -2.66 -13.96 -0.98
N LEU A 54 -1.80 -13.26 -1.72
CA LEU A 54 -1.05 -12.15 -1.16
C LEU A 54 -2.01 -10.97 -0.91
N LYS A 55 -2.21 -10.60 0.36
CA LYS A 55 -3.00 -9.45 0.80
C LYS A 55 -2.09 -8.36 1.36
N TYR A 56 -2.21 -7.15 0.82
CA TYR A 56 -1.46 -5.99 1.30
C TYR A 56 -1.82 -5.69 2.77
N LYS A 57 -0.81 -5.72 3.64
CA LYS A 57 -0.89 -5.29 5.05
C LYS A 57 0.10 -4.14 5.24
N PRO A 58 -0.36 -2.90 5.30
CA PRO A 58 0.54 -1.77 5.55
C PRO A 58 1.04 -1.81 7.00
N GLU A 59 2.30 -1.44 7.21
CA GLU A 59 2.89 -1.28 8.55
C GLU A 59 2.31 -0.05 9.27
N GLN A 60 2.09 1.03 8.52
CA GLN A 60 1.51 2.27 8.99
C GLN A 60 0.12 2.46 8.40
N ASN A 61 -0.86 2.76 9.25
CA ASN A 61 -2.25 2.80 8.85
C ASN A 61 -2.65 4.16 8.24
N TYR A 62 -1.90 4.60 7.21
CA TYR A 62 -2.08 5.88 6.52
C TYR A 62 -3.52 6.13 6.05
N ARG A 63 -4.23 5.06 5.69
CA ARG A 63 -5.62 5.13 5.28
C ARG A 63 -6.55 5.57 6.42
N HIS A 64 -6.35 5.02 7.62
CA HIS A 64 -7.12 5.47 8.79
C HIS A 64 -6.71 6.89 9.20
N LEU A 65 -5.43 7.23 9.08
CA LEU A 65 -4.94 8.55 9.43
C LEU A 65 -5.48 9.63 8.47
N SER A 66 -5.62 9.34 7.16
CA SER A 66 -6.32 10.21 6.20
C SER A 66 -7.75 10.51 6.66
N TYR A 67 -8.54 9.48 6.98
CA TYR A 67 -9.92 9.66 7.44
C TYR A 67 -10.02 10.48 8.72
N VAL A 68 -9.11 10.28 9.67
CA VAL A 68 -9.07 11.06 10.91
C VAL A 68 -8.84 12.54 10.63
N VAL A 69 -7.90 12.87 9.74
CA VAL A 69 -7.59 14.26 9.40
C VAL A 69 -8.78 14.93 8.69
N ILE A 70 -9.40 14.26 7.72
CA ILE A 70 -10.57 14.78 7.00
C ILE A 70 -11.74 15.02 7.96
N VAL A 71 -12.06 14.05 8.81
CA VAL A 71 -13.15 14.18 9.79
C VAL A 71 -12.89 15.33 10.75
N LEU A 72 -11.65 15.50 11.22
CA LEU A 72 -11.28 16.58 12.12
C LEU A 72 -11.50 17.96 11.49
N GLY A 73 -11.08 18.17 10.24
CA GLY A 73 -11.29 19.47 9.60
C GLY A 73 -12.75 19.76 9.24
N VAL A 74 -13.53 18.73 8.89
CA VAL A 74 -14.98 18.87 8.73
C VAL A 74 -15.64 19.27 10.07
N LEU A 75 -15.22 18.68 11.19
CA LEU A 75 -15.71 19.08 12.51
C LEU A 75 -15.36 20.53 12.84
N ILE A 76 -14.13 20.96 12.57
CA ILE A 76 -13.72 22.36 12.75
C ILE A 76 -14.58 23.30 11.92
N TYR A 77 -14.90 22.94 10.68
CA TYR A 77 -15.81 23.72 9.84
C TYR A 77 -17.20 23.86 10.45
N PHE A 78 -17.82 22.75 10.90
CA PHE A 78 -19.12 22.82 11.54
C PHE A 78 -19.09 23.67 12.82
N VAL A 79 -18.09 23.48 13.68
CA VAL A 79 -17.90 24.29 14.90
C VAL A 79 -17.77 25.77 14.54
N SER A 80 -17.04 26.10 13.47
CA SER A 80 -16.88 27.48 13.03
C SER A 80 -18.19 28.12 12.58
N ILE A 81 -19.05 27.36 11.88
CA ILE A 81 -20.39 27.83 11.50
C ILE A 81 -21.22 28.06 12.74
N PHE A 82 -21.34 27.08 13.64
CA PHE A 82 -22.20 27.21 14.81
C PHE A 82 -21.74 28.31 15.78
N THR A 83 -20.44 28.58 15.86
CA THR A 83 -19.88 29.55 16.80
C THR A 83 -19.87 30.98 16.25
N PHE A 84 -19.60 31.15 14.95
CA PHE A 84 -19.32 32.47 14.36
C PHE A 84 -20.33 32.93 13.30
N SER A 85 -21.28 32.08 12.90
CA SER A 85 -22.33 32.46 11.94
C SER A 85 -23.18 33.60 12.49
N GLY A 86 -23.11 34.76 11.83
CA GLY A 86 -23.91 35.95 12.14
C GLY A 86 -23.22 37.04 12.97
N SER A 87 -22.03 36.80 13.52
CA SER A 87 -21.29 37.81 14.31
C SER A 87 -19.91 38.15 13.77
N ASN A 88 -19.17 37.16 13.25
CA ASN A 88 -17.79 37.34 12.84
C ASN A 88 -17.47 36.53 11.58
N SER A 89 -17.39 37.22 10.44
CA SER A 89 -17.03 36.65 9.14
C SER A 89 -15.66 35.95 9.15
N TYR A 90 -14.75 36.37 10.04
CA TYR A 90 -13.40 35.81 10.13
C TYR A 90 -13.38 34.37 10.66
N GLY A 91 -14.22 34.06 11.66
CA GLY A 91 -14.25 32.73 12.26
C GLY A 91 -14.76 31.65 11.30
N VAL A 92 -15.80 31.98 10.53
CA VAL A 92 -16.34 31.09 9.48
C VAL A 92 -15.32 30.89 8.36
N PHE A 93 -14.61 31.95 7.98
CA PHE A 93 -13.57 31.89 6.96
C PHE A 93 -12.38 30.98 7.38
N LEU A 94 -11.88 31.13 8.61
CA LEU A 94 -10.83 30.27 9.17
C LEU A 94 -11.26 28.80 9.21
N GLY A 95 -12.51 28.51 9.56
CA GLY A 95 -13.05 27.16 9.52
C GLY A 95 -13.10 26.57 8.11
N ASN A 96 -13.43 27.38 7.10
CA ASN A 96 -13.39 26.95 5.70
C ASN A 96 -11.95 26.65 5.23
N ALA A 97 -10.99 27.53 5.57
CA ALA A 97 -9.58 27.30 5.28
C ALA A 97 -9.04 26.03 5.96
N ALA A 98 -9.35 25.84 7.24
CA ALA A 98 -8.96 24.64 7.99
C ALA A 98 -9.56 23.36 7.38
N CYS A 99 -10.80 23.41 6.89
CA CYS A 99 -11.43 22.32 6.17
C CYS A 99 -10.65 21.99 4.87
N CYS A 100 -10.39 22.98 4.01
CA CYS A 100 -9.63 22.76 2.79
C CYS A 100 -8.21 22.22 3.05
N LEU A 101 -7.53 22.71 4.09
CA LEU A 101 -6.22 22.21 4.51
C LEU A 101 -6.29 20.75 4.98
N SER A 102 -7.33 20.39 5.74
CA SER A 102 -7.53 19.01 6.18
C SER A 102 -7.79 18.05 5.03
N PHE A 103 -8.59 18.46 4.03
CA PHE A 103 -8.82 17.68 2.82
C PHE A 103 -7.52 17.49 2.04
N SER A 104 -6.73 18.55 1.87
CA SER A 104 -5.43 18.46 1.22
C SER A 104 -4.50 17.49 1.95
N ALA A 105 -4.36 17.64 3.26
CA ALA A 105 -3.53 16.76 4.08
C ALA A 105 -3.99 15.29 4.02
N GLY A 106 -5.31 15.04 4.15
CA GLY A 106 -5.90 13.71 4.03
C GLY A 106 -5.63 13.06 2.68
N LEU A 107 -5.82 13.80 1.59
CA LEU A 107 -5.54 13.31 0.23
C LEU A 107 -4.05 12.98 0.02
N PHE A 108 -3.13 13.77 0.58
CA PHE A 108 -1.70 13.42 0.53
C PHE A 108 -1.35 12.16 1.34
N LEU A 109 -2.04 11.94 2.45
CA LEU A 109 -1.90 10.71 3.24
C LEU A 109 -2.45 9.50 2.48
N ASP A 110 -3.58 9.64 1.77
CA ASP A 110 -4.10 8.59 0.89
C ASP A 110 -3.19 8.33 -0.32
N ALA A 111 -2.59 9.38 -0.90
CA ALA A 111 -1.58 9.21 -1.94
C ALA A 111 -0.36 8.43 -1.43
N ALA A 112 0.09 8.67 -0.20
CA ALA A 112 1.16 7.92 0.44
C ALA A 112 0.77 6.45 0.66
N PHE A 113 -0.47 6.18 1.04
CA PHE A 113 -1.02 4.82 1.12
C PHE A 113 -0.99 4.10 -0.24
N TYR A 114 -1.47 4.76 -1.30
CA TYR A 114 -1.47 4.19 -2.65
C TYR A 114 -0.07 3.98 -3.20
N LYS A 115 0.89 4.84 -2.85
CA LYS A 115 2.31 4.64 -3.16
C LYS A 115 2.80 3.32 -2.56
N GLY A 116 2.65 3.14 -1.25
CA GLY A 116 3.06 1.90 -0.57
C GLY A 116 2.37 0.66 -1.13
N LYS A 117 1.08 0.76 -1.46
CA LYS A 117 0.34 -0.33 -2.11
C LYS A 117 0.90 -0.65 -3.51
N SER A 118 1.23 0.37 -4.30
CA SER A 118 1.78 0.18 -5.65
C SER A 118 3.16 -0.46 -5.65
N ASP A 119 4.00 -0.11 -4.66
CA ASP A 119 5.35 -0.67 -4.52
C ASP A 119 5.25 -2.13 -4.07
N TRP A 120 4.34 -2.44 -3.14
CA TRP A 120 4.05 -3.82 -2.75
C TRP A 120 3.49 -4.65 -3.91
N GLN A 121 2.57 -4.11 -4.71
CA GLN A 121 2.05 -4.80 -5.91
C GLN A 121 3.17 -5.10 -6.90
N THR A 122 4.09 -4.14 -7.09
CA THR A 122 5.25 -4.33 -7.97
C THR A 122 6.21 -5.40 -7.42
N ALA A 123 6.48 -5.39 -6.12
CA ALA A 123 7.33 -6.40 -5.46
C ALA A 123 6.73 -7.81 -5.46
N THR A 124 5.41 -7.92 -5.54
CA THR A 124 4.67 -9.20 -5.55
C THR A 124 4.25 -9.65 -6.95
N GLY A 125 4.67 -8.93 -8.00
CA GLY A 125 4.32 -9.24 -9.39
C GLY A 125 2.84 -9.02 -9.73
N GLN A 126 2.09 -8.30 -8.90
CA GLN A 126 0.69 -7.94 -9.14
C GLN A 126 0.56 -6.68 -10.00
N SER A 127 -0.55 -6.55 -10.72
CA SER A 127 -0.85 -5.33 -11.48
C SER A 127 -1.04 -4.12 -10.54
N ASN A 128 -0.41 -3.01 -10.89
CA ASN A 128 -0.36 -1.81 -10.05
C ASN A 128 -1.11 -0.60 -10.65
N SER A 129 -1.71 -0.73 -11.84
CA SER A 129 -2.35 0.37 -12.56
C SER A 129 -3.42 1.09 -11.73
N GLY A 130 -4.29 0.35 -11.04
CA GLY A 130 -5.34 0.95 -10.21
C GLY A 130 -4.78 1.75 -9.02
N SER A 131 -3.71 1.27 -8.39
CA SER A 131 -3.07 1.99 -7.28
C SER A 131 -2.31 3.22 -7.76
N LYS A 132 -1.67 3.16 -8.93
CA LYS A 132 -1.02 4.33 -9.55
C LYS A 132 -2.05 5.39 -9.96
N THR A 133 -3.18 4.99 -10.52
CA THR A 133 -4.27 5.93 -10.84
C THR A 133 -4.84 6.60 -9.59
N GLY A 134 -5.11 5.83 -8.52
CA GLY A 134 -5.59 6.39 -7.26
C GLY A 134 -4.61 7.42 -6.67
N MET A 135 -3.32 7.09 -6.62
CA MET A 135 -2.27 8.00 -6.17
C MET A 135 -2.27 9.33 -6.94
N VAL A 136 -2.40 9.30 -8.27
CA VAL A 136 -2.38 10.52 -9.09
C VAL A 136 -3.62 11.38 -8.85
N ILE A 137 -4.81 10.76 -8.74
CA ILE A 137 -6.06 11.48 -8.48
C ILE A 137 -5.99 12.19 -7.13
N ASP A 138 -5.53 11.51 -6.08
CA ASP A 138 -5.43 12.09 -4.74
C ASP A 138 -4.45 13.26 -4.69
N ILE A 139 -3.31 13.17 -5.40
CA ILE A 139 -2.35 14.28 -5.50
C ILE A 139 -2.97 15.50 -6.19
N ILE A 140 -3.67 15.30 -7.31
CA ILE A 140 -4.29 16.41 -8.07
C ILE A 140 -5.36 17.09 -7.21
N LEU A 141 -6.26 16.31 -6.59
CA LEU A 141 -7.30 16.86 -5.71
C LEU A 141 -6.69 17.53 -4.48
N GLY A 142 -5.61 16.97 -3.91
CA GLY A 142 -4.90 17.54 -2.77
C GLY A 142 -4.27 18.90 -3.08
N ILE A 143 -3.68 19.05 -4.27
CA ILE A 143 -3.12 20.31 -4.76
C ILE A 143 -4.22 21.35 -5.00
N ILE A 144 -5.35 20.96 -5.61
CA ILE A 144 -6.49 21.87 -5.84
C ILE A 144 -7.05 22.37 -4.49
N ALA A 145 -7.25 21.48 -3.52
CA ALA A 145 -7.71 21.84 -2.18
C ALA A 145 -6.71 22.78 -1.47
N LEU A 146 -5.40 22.52 -1.61
CA LEU A 146 -4.36 23.38 -1.07
C LEU A 146 -4.39 24.79 -1.68
N TRP A 147 -4.55 24.88 -3.00
CA TRP A 147 -4.65 26.14 -3.70
C TRP A 147 -5.86 26.95 -3.25
N ILE A 148 -7.04 26.31 -3.09
CA ILE A 148 -8.24 26.96 -2.56
C ILE A 148 -7.98 27.50 -1.14
N ALA A 149 -7.34 26.72 -0.28
CA ALA A 149 -7.00 27.15 1.06
C ALA A 149 -6.04 28.35 1.07
N ILE A 150 -4.95 28.29 0.30
CA ILE A 150 -3.93 29.35 0.24
C ILE A 150 -4.51 30.62 -0.40
N PHE A 151 -5.17 30.52 -1.56
CA PHE A 151 -5.81 31.67 -2.19
C PHE A 151 -6.86 32.29 -1.30
N GLY A 152 -7.66 31.47 -0.61
CA GLY A 152 -8.59 31.95 0.40
C GLY A 152 -7.84 32.77 1.45
N LEU A 153 -6.85 32.17 2.11
CA LEU A 153 -6.10 32.79 3.22
C LEU A 153 -5.41 34.09 2.80
N VAL A 154 -4.78 34.11 1.63
CA VAL A 154 -4.09 35.29 1.09
C VAL A 154 -5.08 36.37 0.67
N SER A 155 -6.23 36.02 0.09
CA SER A 155 -7.24 37.01 -0.30
C SER A 155 -7.92 37.68 0.90
N PHE A 156 -7.82 37.06 2.08
CA PHE A 156 -8.37 37.58 3.32
C PHE A 156 -7.35 38.43 4.11
N LEU A 157 -6.04 38.22 3.89
CA LEU A 157 -4.95 38.93 4.57
C LEU A 157 -4.79 40.36 4.02
#